data_AF-A0A957RHA6-F1
#
_entry.id   AF-A0A957RHA6-F1
#
_cell.length_a   1.000
_cell.length_b   1.000
_cell.length_c   1.000
_cell.angle_alpha   90.00
_cell.angle_beta   90.00
_cell.angle_gamma   90.00
#
_symmetry.space_group_name_H-M   'P 1'
#
loop_
_entity.id
_entity.type
_entity.pdbx_description
1 polymer ?
#
loop_
_entity_poly.entity_id
_entity_poly.type
_entity_poly.pdbx_seq_one_letter_code
_entity_poly.pdbx_strand_id
1 'polypeptide(L)' 'DVHVMVMPAKTTRRGKQIRIRQPKWKKAVVTLASGDSIQLFEGV' A
#
# COMPACT_ATOMS: atom_id res chain seq x y z
N ASP A 1 15.59 -6.77 -4.50
CA ASP A 1 15.71 -5.60 -3.59
C ASP A 1 14.32 -5.20 -3.06
N VAL A 2 14.21 -4.60 -1.87
CA VAL A 2 12.91 -4.31 -1.24
C VAL A 2 12.87 -2.89 -0.67
N HIS A 3 11.98 -2.06 -1.24
CA HIS A 3 11.70 -0.72 -0.76
C HIS A 3 10.38 -0.69 0.00
N VAL A 4 10.39 -0.19 1.23
CA VAL A 4 9.20 -0.14 2.09
C VAL A 4 8.83 1.29 2.43
N MET A 5 7.54 1.59 2.40
CA MET A 5 6.99 2.87 2.85
C MET A 5 5.84 2.65 3.82
N VAL A 6 5.79 3.49 4.84
CA VAL A 6 4.71 3.53 5.82
C VAL A 6 3.63 4.49 5.32
N MET A 7 2.48 3.96 4.92
CA MET A 7 1.36 4.74 4.40
C MET A 7 0.46 5.21 5.54
N PRO A 8 0.22 6.52 5.70
CA PRO A 8 -0.63 7.04 6.76
C PRO A 8 -2.09 6.61 6.56
N ALA A 9 -2.85 6.61 7.65
CA ALA A 9 -4.28 6.32 7.62
C ALA A 9 -5.03 7.39 6.81
N LYS A 10 -6.02 6.97 6.01
CA LYS A 10 -6.90 7.90 5.30
C LYS A 10 -8.00 8.35 6.26
N THR A 11 -7.96 9.62 6.66
CA THR A 11 -8.96 10.20 7.56
C THR A 11 -10.02 11.00 6.79
N THR A 12 -11.19 11.14 7.39
CA THR A 12 -12.24 12.07 6.96
C THR A 12 -12.79 12.82 8.15
N ARG A 13 -13.35 14.00 7.90
CA ARG A 13 -13.99 14.80 8.93
C ARG A 13 -15.50 14.80 8.71
N ARG A 14 -16.27 14.48 9.76
CA ARG A 14 -17.72 14.62 9.80
C ARG A 14 -18.09 15.56 10.95
N GLY A 15 -18.45 16.80 10.60
CA GLY A 15 -18.66 17.87 11.57
C GLY A 15 -17.40 18.13 12.41
N LYS A 16 -17.52 17.96 13.74
CA LYS A 16 -16.39 18.09 14.68
C LYS A 16 -15.55 16.81 14.83
N GLN A 17 -16.01 15.66 14.34
CA GLN A 17 -15.33 14.38 14.53
C GLN A 17 -14.41 14.04 13.35
N ILE A 18 -13.18 13.60 13.64
CA ILE A 18 -12.29 12.96 12.68
C ILE A 18 -12.47 11.45 12.80
N ARG A 19 -12.69 10.77 11.67
CA ARG A 19 -12.80 9.32 11.59
C ARG A 19 -11.77 8.74 10.62
N ILE A 20 -11.26 7.57 10.94
CA ILE A 20 -10.39 6.80 10.05
C ILE A 20 -11.27 6.07 9.04
N ARG A 21 -11.08 6.32 7.74
CA ARG A 21 -11.74 5.58 6.65
C ARG A 21 -10.94 4.37 6.22
N GLN A 22 -9.61 4.48 6.20
CA GLN A 22 -8.72 3.37 5.91
C GLN A 22 -7.57 3.38 6.92
N PRO A 23 -7.24 2.23 7.54
CA PRO A 23 -6.17 2.15 8.51
C PRO A 23 -4.81 2.45 7.87
N LYS A 24 -3.86 2.79 8.72
CA LYS A 24 -2.44 2.87 8.36
C LYS A 24 -1.99 1.50 7.85
N TRP A 25 -1.17 1.47 6.81
CA TRP A 25 -0.64 0.24 6.24
C TRP A 25 0.81 0.41 5.79
N LYS A 26 1.48 -0.70 5.49
CA LYS A 26 2.83 -0.69 4.90
C LYS A 26 2.73 -1.11 3.44
N LYS A 27 3.34 -0.32 2.55
CA LYS A 27 3.51 -0.68 1.14
C LYS A 27 4.93 -1.17 0.94
N ALA A 28 5.09 -2.31 0.26
CA ALA A 28 6.38 -2.79 -0.21
C ALA A 28 6.41 -2.75 -1.74
N VAL A 29 7.50 -2.24 -2.30
CA VAL A 29 7.84 -2.35 -3.73
C VAL A 29 9.05 -3.27 -3.80
N VAL A 30 8.91 -4.38 -4.53
CA VAL A 30 9.89 -5.45 -4.56
C VAL A 30 10.42 -5.59 -5.98
N THR A 31 11.74 -5.56 -6.11
CA THR A 31 12.44 -5.87 -7.35
C THR A 31 12.80 -7.36 -7.35
N LEU A 32 12.25 -8.08 -8.33
CA LEU A 32 12.53 -9.49 -8.57
C LEU A 32 13.85 -9.66 -9.33
N ALA A 33 14.39 -10.88 -9.32
CA ALA A 33 15.52 -11.22 -10.17
C ALA A 33 15.12 -11.17 -11.65
N SER A 34 16.09 -10.96 -12.52
CA SER A 34 15.84 -10.93 -13.97
C SER A 34 15.35 -12.29 -14.46
N GLY A 35 14.19 -12.30 -15.12
CA GLY A 35 13.55 -13.53 -15.62
C GLY A 35 12.49 -14.12 -14.69
N ASP A 36 12.43 -13.67 -13.43
CA ASP A 36 11.37 -14.06 -12.51
C ASP A 36 10.17 -13.13 -12.64
N SER A 37 8.98 -13.71 -12.60
CA SER A 37 7.74 -12.96 -12.68
C SER A 37 6.67 -13.57 -11.78
N ILE A 38 5.72 -12.74 -11.35
CA ILE A 38 4.62 -13.18 -10.47
C ILE A 38 3.35 -13.18 -11.30
N GLN A 39 2.97 -14.37 -11.79
CA GLN A 39 1.83 -14.61 -12.68
C GLN A 39 0.52 -13.95 -12.20
N LEU A 40 0.31 -13.87 -10.88
CA LEU A 40 -0.88 -13.26 -10.27
C LEU A 40 -1.09 -11.79 -10.68
N PHE A 41 -0.01 -11.07 -11.01
CA PHE A 41 -0.04 -9.62 -11.23
C PHE A 41 0.10 -9.20 -12.70
N GLU A 42 0.22 -10.14 -13.65
CA GLU A 42 0.51 -9.82 -15.06
C GLU A 42 -0.73 -9.54 -15.92
N GLY A 43 -1.93 -9.83 -15.43
CA GLY A 43 -3.19 -9.70 -16.17
C GLY A 43 -4.20 -8.72 -15.56
N VAL A 44 -3.72 -7.72 -14.79
CA VAL A 44 -4.54 -6.73 -14.07
C VAL A 44 -4.59 -5.40 -14.81
#